data_AF-A0A7Y3H043-F1
#
_entry.id   AF-A0A7Y3H043-F1
#
_cell.length_a   1.000
_cell.length_b   1.000
_cell.length_c   1.000
_cell.angle_alpha   90.00
_cell.angle_beta   90.00
_cell.angle_gamma   90.00
#
_symmetry.space_group_name_H-M   'P 1'
#
loop_
_entity.id
_entity.type
_entity.pdbx_description
1 polymer ?
#
loop_
_entity_poly.entity_id
_entity_poly.type
_entity_poly.pdbx_seq_one_letter_code
_entity_poly.pdbx_strand_id
1 'polypeptide(L)' 'MKRLAATSLLIGAALVLSACQTPKIGGVKPWERDILAKPDMAWDPDPQDATLRSHIFFSKEAASGGSGAGGGGCGCN' A
#
# COMPACT_ATOMS: atom_id res chain seq x y z
N MET A 1 -39.51 -25.66 4.13
CA MET A 1 -39.30 -24.19 4.23
C MET A 1 -37.97 -23.81 4.91
N LYS A 2 -37.63 -24.34 6.10
CA LYS A 2 -36.36 -23.99 6.80
C LYS A 2 -35.08 -24.34 6.03
N ARG A 3 -35.07 -25.44 5.25
CA ARG A 3 -33.92 -25.85 4.42
C ARG A 3 -33.72 -24.97 3.17
N LEU A 4 -34.79 -24.44 2.58
CA LEU A 4 -34.73 -23.53 1.42
C LEU A 4 -34.27 -22.11 1.84
N ALA A 5 -34.68 -21.64 3.01
CA ALA A 5 -34.19 -20.40 3.58
C ALA A 5 -32.69 -20.48 3.94
N ALA A 6 -32.24 -21.62 4.47
CA ALA A 6 -30.83 -21.85 4.79
C ALA A 6 -29.93 -21.91 3.53
N THR A 7 -30.39 -22.53 2.44
CA THR A 7 -29.62 -22.57 1.18
C THR A 7 -29.54 -21.20 0.51
N SER A 8 -30.60 -20.40 0.53
CA SER A 8 -30.56 -19.03 -0.01
C SER A 8 -29.65 -18.11 0.80
N LEU A 9 -29.60 -18.29 2.13
CA LEU A 9 -28.71 -17.52 2.99
C LEU A 9 -27.23 -17.88 2.75
N LEU A 10 -26.92 -19.16 2.53
CA LEU A 10 -25.55 -19.63 2.24
C LEU A 10 -25.04 -19.16 0.87
N ILE A 11 -25.88 -19.16 -0.16
CA ILE A 11 -25.52 -18.67 -1.50
C ILE A 11 -25.32 -17.14 -1.49
N GLY A 12 -26.19 -16.41 -0.79
CA GLY A 12 -26.04 -14.96 -0.60
C GLY A 12 -24.73 -14.61 0.13
N ALA A 13 -24.39 -15.36 1.18
CA ALA A 13 -23.15 -15.14 1.93
C ALA A 13 -21.89 -15.40 1.08
N ALA A 14 -21.87 -16.46 0.27
CA ALA A 14 -20.74 -16.80 -0.60
C ALA A 14 -20.50 -15.74 -1.70
N LEU A 15 -21.55 -15.16 -2.26
CA LEU A 15 -21.44 -14.11 -3.28
C LEU A 15 -20.85 -12.81 -2.71
N VAL A 16 -21.26 -12.41 -1.49
CA VAL A 16 -20.72 -11.20 -0.83
C VAL A 16 -19.23 -11.36 -0.50
N LEU A 17 -18.80 -12.56 -0.09
CA LEU A 17 -17.38 -12.83 0.21
C LEU A 17 -16.48 -12.80 -1.04
N SER A 18 -17.02 -13.11 -2.22
CA SER A 18 -16.25 -13.08 -3.47
C SER A 18 -16.06 -11.68 -4.07
N ALA A 19 -16.88 -10.69 -3.66
CA ALA A 19 -16.82 -9.33 -4.19
C ALA A 19 -15.63 -8.50 -3.67
N CYS A 20 -14.96 -8.93 -2.59
CA CYS A 20 -13.77 -8.25 -2.06
C CYS A 20 -12.47 -8.66 -2.77
N GLN A 21 -12.52 -9.63 -3.67
CA GLN A 21 -11.38 -9.95 -4.52
C GLN A 21 -11.46 -9.04 -5.74
N THR A 22 -10.67 -7.97 -5.74
CA THR A 22 -10.31 -7.24 -6.95
C THR A 22 -9.01 -7.83 -7.51
N PRO A 23 -8.98 -9.04 -8.13
CA PRO A 23 -7.77 -9.49 -8.76
C PRO A 23 -7.62 -8.67 -10.04
N LYS A 24 -6.67 -7.76 -10.07
CA LYS A 24 -6.11 -7.23 -11.33
C LYS A 24 -7.12 -6.58 -12.29
N ILE A 25 -7.74 -5.47 -11.91
CA ILE A 25 -8.15 -4.49 -12.92
C ILE A 25 -7.63 -3.13 -12.48
N GLY A 26 -6.31 -2.93 -12.60
CA GLY A 26 -5.68 -1.61 -12.47
C GLY A 26 -4.57 -1.43 -11.44
N GLY A 27 -4.10 -2.47 -10.75
CA GLY A 27 -2.97 -2.33 -9.81
C GLY A 27 -1.65 -2.04 -10.52
N VAL A 28 -0.98 -0.93 -10.17
CA VAL A 28 0.36 -0.57 -10.67
C VAL A 28 1.39 -1.58 -10.17
N LYS A 29 2.12 -2.22 -11.10
CA LYS A 29 3.18 -3.16 -10.72
C LYS A 29 4.33 -2.41 -10.04
N PRO A 30 5.09 -3.03 -9.14
CA PRO A 30 6.11 -2.31 -8.37
C PRO A 30 7.12 -1.52 -9.20
N TRP A 31 7.58 -2.07 -10.32
CA TRP A 31 8.51 -1.41 -11.25
C TRP A 31 7.85 -0.35 -12.14
N GLU A 32 6.53 -0.39 -12.31
CA GLU A 32 5.79 0.64 -13.05
C GLU A 32 5.69 1.94 -12.22
N ARG A 33 5.90 1.87 -10.90
CA ARG A 33 5.91 3.07 -10.05
C ARG A 33 7.00 4.06 -10.44
N ASP A 34 8.17 3.57 -10.85
CA ASP A 34 9.30 4.42 -11.27
C ASP A 34 8.93 5.34 -12.45
N ILE A 35 8.16 4.80 -13.40
CA ILE A 35 7.78 5.53 -14.62
C ILE A 35 6.51 6.36 -14.39
N LEU A 36 5.61 5.90 -13.51
CA LEU A 36 4.31 6.55 -13.27
C LEU A 36 4.36 7.62 -12.16
N ALA A 37 5.35 7.57 -11.26
CA ALA A 37 5.52 8.57 -10.22
C ALA A 37 6.09 9.86 -10.81
N LYS A 38 5.34 10.95 -10.69
CA LYS A 38 5.85 12.29 -11.02
C LYS A 38 6.68 12.82 -9.83
N PRO A 39 7.64 13.72 -10.07
CA PRO A 39 8.41 14.36 -8.98
C PRO A 39 7.53 14.98 -7.89
N ASP A 40 6.42 15.62 -8.27
CA ASP A 40 5.47 16.26 -7.34
C ASP A 40 4.66 15.27 -6.48
N MET A 41 4.76 13.96 -6.76
CA MET A 41 4.13 12.90 -5.95
C MET A 41 5.04 12.41 -4.82
N ALA A 42 6.25 12.96 -4.69
CA ALA A 42 7.17 12.61 -3.61
C ALA A 42 6.59 13.03 -2.25
N TRP A 43 6.71 12.14 -1.26
CA TRP A 43 6.27 12.41 0.11
C TRP A 43 7.06 13.54 0.76
N ASP A 44 8.35 13.61 0.44
CA ASP A 44 9.22 14.70 0.84
C ASP A 44 9.73 15.43 -0.41
N PRO A 45 9.47 16.74 -0.54
CA PRO A 45 9.93 17.53 -1.68
C PRO A 45 11.45 17.77 -1.66
N ASP A 46 12.10 17.65 -0.50
CA ASP A 46 13.55 17.80 -0.35
C ASP A 46 14.18 16.53 0.26
N PRO A 47 14.73 15.64 -0.58
CA PRO A 47 15.32 14.39 -0.11
C PRO A 47 16.50 14.60 0.84
N GLN A 48 17.18 15.75 0.79
CA GLN A 48 18.32 16.04 1.67
C GLN A 48 17.85 16.36 3.09
N ASP A 49 16.82 17.20 3.22
CA ASP A 49 16.20 17.51 4.51
C ASP A 49 15.54 16.24 5.11
N ALA A 50 14.85 15.45 4.28
CA ALA A 50 14.27 14.16 4.68
C ALA A 50 15.30 13.22 5.30
N THR A 51 16.46 13.11 4.65
CA THR A 51 17.58 12.27 5.11
C THR A 51 18.13 12.78 6.44
N LEU A 52 18.34 14.09 6.56
CA LEU A 52 18.81 14.72 7.79
C LEU A 52 17.84 14.48 8.96
N ARG A 53 16.54 14.69 8.75
CA ARG A 53 15.50 14.44 9.76
C ARG A 53 15.48 12.98 10.21
N SER A 54 15.61 12.07 9.26
CA SER A 54 15.66 10.62 9.54
C SER A 54 16.89 10.27 10.38
N HIS A 55 18.06 10.81 10.05
CA HIS A 55 19.28 10.63 10.85
C HIS A 55 19.12 11.17 12.28
N ILE A 56 18.54 12.35 12.45
CA ILE A 56 18.27 12.93 13.76
C ILE A 56 17.30 12.05 14.55
N PHE A 57 16.20 11.61 13.92
CA PHE A 57 15.18 10.78 14.56
C PHE A 57 15.75 9.42 15.00
N PHE A 58 16.48 8.73 14.13
CA PHE A 58 17.16 7.48 14.48
C PHE A 58 18.11 7.65 15.66
N SER A 59 18.89 8.75 15.65
CA SER A 59 19.88 9.03 16.70
C SER A 59 19.24 9.36 18.05
N LYS A 60 18.07 10.00 18.05
CA LYS A 60 17.38 10.43 19.28
C LYS A 60 16.49 9.34 19.85
N GLU A 61 15.76 8.64 19.00
CA GLU A 61 14.68 7.74 19.42
C GLU A 61 15.08 6.26 19.37
N ALA A 62 16.35 5.95 19.01
CA ALA A 62 16.83 4.60 18.75
C ALA A 62 15.90 3.81 17.80
N ALA A 63 15.16 4.53 16.95
CA ALA A 63 14.08 3.97 16.16
C ALA A 63 14.67 3.27 14.93
N SER A 64 14.72 1.95 14.95
CA SER A 64 15.13 1.17 13.79
C SER A 64 13.97 0.96 12.82
N GLY A 65 14.04 1.56 11.63
CA GLY A 65 13.07 1.38 10.54
C GLY A 65 12.96 2.64 9.68
N GLY A 66 13.04 2.50 8.35
CA GLY A 66 12.91 3.61 7.40
C GLY A 66 11.45 4.07 7.29
N SER A 67 11.24 5.39 7.26
CA SER A 67 9.92 6.03 7.19
C SER A 67 9.34 6.14 5.78
N GLY A 68 9.91 5.44 4.80
CA GLY A 68 9.54 5.57 3.39
C GLY A 68 8.99 4.27 2.79
N ALA A 69 7.73 4.29 2.36
CA ALA A 69 7.35 3.51 1.19
C ALA A 69 7.85 4.30 -0.03
N GLY A 70 9.05 3.96 -0.52
CA GLY A 70 9.69 4.69 -1.61
C GLY A 70 8.70 4.94 -2.76
N GLY A 71 8.59 6.21 -3.16
CA GLY A 71 8.05 6.54 -4.47
C GLY A 71 8.85 5.83 -5.57
N GLY A 72 8.30 5.79 -6.78
CA GLY A 72 8.95 5.18 -7.93
C GLY A 72 10.43 5.55 -8.06
N GLY A 73 11.29 4.59 -7.75
CA GLY A 73 12.73 4.74 -7.58
C GLY A 73 13.27 3.46 -6.95
N CYS A 74 14.60 3.34 -6.78
CA CYS A 74 15.32 2.11 -6.38
C CYS A 74 14.87 1.48 -5.03
N GLY A 75 13.86 2.01 -4.33
CA GLY A 75 13.25 1.37 -3.18
C GLY A 75 14.19 1.24 -1.97
N CYS A 76 15.28 1.98 -1.97
CA CYS A 76 16.16 2.08 -0.82
C CYS A 76 15.58 3.12 0.14
N ASN A 77 15.27 2.65 1.35
CA ASN A 77 14.71 3.37 2.51
C ASN A 77 15.36 4.72 2.79
#